data_AF-A0A7S2PL08-F1
#
_entry.id   AF-A0A7S2PL08-F1
#
_cell.length_a   1.000
_cell.length_b   1.000
_cell.length_c   1.000
_cell.angle_alpha   90.00
_cell.angle_beta   90.00
_cell.angle_gamma   90.00
#
_symmetry.space_group_name_H-M   'P 1'
#
loop_
_entity.id
_entity.type
_entity.pdbx_description
1 polymer ?
#
loop_
_entity_poly.entity_id
_entity_poly.type
_entity_poly.pdbx_seq_one_letter_code
_entity_poly.pdbx_strand_id
1 'polypeptide(L)'
;ERRLGEEDQRRLAEERRLAEEEKRRLDQERHRAAEEERTYQQARADLTRKLQVHLQSSYEDARREMANEMRKQGQLEKSARQVGVQMRDLEYRKEHLQEEIDTIDLNTIKLKDYIQRAEEKGEVEVDELAVPTDVHSRQMLNLSAKNAAYSDCIYHLQDACHNGVLPMDTYLQKVRKLAREQFVCRYHLMKVAKARENGLSSTASEEY
;
A
#
# COMPACT_ATOMS: atom_id res chain seq x y z
N GLU A 1 24.70 -131.35 -1.80
CA GLU A 1 25.29 -130.00 -2.05
C GLU A 1 24.42 -129.02 -2.84
N ARG A 2 23.17 -129.33 -3.24
CA ARG A 2 22.30 -128.37 -3.98
C ARG A 2 21.18 -127.69 -3.17
N ARG A 3 20.98 -128.01 -1.88
CA ARG A 3 19.94 -127.39 -1.03
C ARG A 3 20.44 -126.32 -0.05
N LEU A 4 21.76 -126.21 0.19
CA LEU A 4 22.32 -125.15 1.05
C LEU A 4 22.43 -123.79 0.33
N GLY A 5 22.57 -123.78 -1.00
CA GLY A 5 22.73 -122.54 -1.78
C GLY A 5 21.43 -121.75 -1.99
N GLU A 6 20.26 -122.38 -1.94
CA GLU A 6 18.97 -121.68 -2.16
C GLU A 6 18.50 -120.91 -0.92
N GLU A 7 18.82 -121.38 0.29
CA GLU A 7 18.50 -120.67 1.54
C GLU A 7 19.42 -119.46 1.75
N ASP A 8 20.72 -119.60 1.45
CA ASP A 8 21.67 -118.49 1.51
C ASP A 8 21.38 -117.42 0.45
N GLN A 9 20.96 -117.82 -0.77
CA GLN A 9 20.52 -116.88 -1.81
C GLN A 9 19.21 -116.16 -1.45
N ARG A 10 18.30 -116.82 -0.72
CA ARG A 10 17.07 -116.18 -0.21
C ARG A 10 17.36 -115.21 0.93
N ARG A 11 18.26 -115.54 1.87
CA ARG A 11 18.71 -114.61 2.92
C ARG A 11 19.45 -113.41 2.34
N LEU A 12 20.35 -113.61 1.38
CA LEU A 12 21.04 -112.51 0.69
C LEU A 12 20.08 -111.62 -0.11
N ALA A 13 19.04 -112.20 -0.72
CA ALA A 13 18.01 -111.45 -1.43
C ALA A 13 17.11 -110.66 -0.48
N GLU A 14 16.77 -111.25 0.67
CA GLU A 14 15.98 -110.59 1.72
C GLU A 14 16.77 -109.46 2.41
N GLU A 15 18.05 -109.67 2.72
CA GLU A 15 18.97 -108.63 3.21
C GLU A 15 19.16 -107.49 2.19
N ARG A 16 19.29 -107.81 0.89
CA ARG A 16 19.35 -106.79 -0.17
C ARG A 16 18.06 -106.01 -0.31
N ARG A 17 16.90 -106.66 -0.16
CA ARG A 17 15.60 -105.98 -0.16
C ARG A 17 15.40 -105.09 1.06
N LEU A 18 15.77 -105.57 2.25
CA LEU A 18 15.75 -104.80 3.49
C LEU A 18 16.71 -103.60 3.42
N ALA A 19 17.93 -103.79 2.91
CA ALA A 19 18.89 -102.70 2.71
C ALA A 19 18.42 -101.69 1.64
N GLU A 20 17.75 -102.14 0.58
CA GLU A 20 17.18 -101.26 -0.43
C GLU A 20 15.96 -100.49 0.10
N GLU A 21 15.12 -101.12 0.91
CA GLU A 21 14.02 -100.47 1.61
C GLU A 21 14.51 -99.47 2.66
N GLU A 22 15.56 -99.80 3.42
CA GLU A 22 16.21 -98.90 4.38
C GLU A 22 16.85 -97.71 3.66
N LYS A 23 17.55 -97.93 2.54
CA LYS A 23 18.10 -96.86 1.72
C LYS A 23 17.01 -95.95 1.13
N ARG A 24 15.90 -96.52 0.65
CA ARG A 24 14.75 -95.74 0.15
C ARG A 24 14.10 -94.91 1.27
N ARG A 25 14.01 -95.45 2.49
CA ARG A 25 13.52 -94.70 3.66
C ARG A 25 14.46 -93.54 4.00
N LEU A 26 15.77 -93.80 4.04
CA LEU A 26 16.78 -92.80 4.37
C LEU A 26 16.88 -91.71 3.29
N ASP A 27 16.73 -92.07 2.02
CA ASP A 27 16.64 -91.11 0.91
C ASP A 27 15.34 -90.29 0.99
N GLN A 28 14.20 -90.91 1.33
CA GLN A 28 12.94 -90.18 1.56
C GLN A 28 13.03 -89.21 2.75
N GLU A 29 13.66 -89.61 3.85
CA GLU A 29 13.91 -88.75 5.01
C GLU A 29 14.83 -87.58 4.67
N ARG A 30 15.90 -87.82 3.88
CA ARG A 30 16.78 -86.77 3.37
C ARG A 30 16.05 -85.81 2.44
N HIS A 31 15.18 -86.31 1.56
CA HIS A 31 14.35 -85.48 0.69
C HIS A 31 13.37 -84.61 1.50
N ARG A 32 12.70 -85.18 2.51
CA ARG A 32 11.80 -84.43 3.41
C ARG A 32 12.56 -83.37 4.20
N ALA A 33 13.69 -83.71 4.80
CA ALA A 33 14.52 -82.75 5.53
C ALA A 33 15.03 -81.62 4.61
N ALA A 34 15.42 -81.93 3.37
CA ALA A 34 15.84 -80.93 2.40
C ALA A 34 14.68 -80.02 1.93
N GLU A 35 13.46 -80.56 1.81
CA GLU A 35 12.25 -79.78 1.50
C GLU A 35 11.86 -78.86 2.67
N GLU A 36 11.93 -79.35 3.91
CA GLU A 36 11.73 -78.55 5.12
C GLU A 36 12.77 -77.43 5.24
N GLU A 37 14.03 -77.71 4.95
CA GLU A 37 15.08 -76.69 4.97
C GLU A 37 14.88 -75.63 3.87
N ARG A 38 14.48 -76.05 2.66
CA ARG A 38 14.15 -75.13 1.56
C ARG A 38 12.96 -74.23 1.89
N THR A 39 11.90 -74.79 2.47
CA THR A 39 10.71 -74.01 2.85
C THR A 39 11.03 -73.03 3.98
N TYR A 40 11.84 -73.43 4.97
CA TYR A 40 12.33 -72.54 6.01
C TYR A 40 13.20 -71.39 5.44
N GLN A 41 14.11 -71.71 4.52
CA GLN A 41 14.94 -70.70 3.85
C GLN A 41 14.11 -69.72 3.02
N GLN A 42 13.08 -70.21 2.30
CA GLN A 42 12.15 -69.37 1.55
C GLN A 42 11.33 -68.46 2.47
N ALA A 43 10.75 -69.00 3.55
CA ALA A 43 9.97 -68.22 4.51
C ALA A 43 10.84 -67.13 5.19
N ARG A 44 12.10 -67.45 5.52
CA ARG A 44 13.07 -66.49 6.04
C ARG A 44 13.39 -65.40 5.03
N ALA A 45 13.66 -65.76 3.77
CA ALA A 45 13.95 -64.79 2.71
C ALA A 45 12.75 -63.88 2.42
N ASP A 46 11.53 -64.42 2.44
CA ASP A 46 10.28 -63.65 2.30
C ASP A 46 10.08 -62.68 3.46
N LEU A 47 10.31 -63.13 4.70
CA LEU A 47 10.23 -62.27 5.88
C LEU A 47 11.27 -61.15 5.80
N THR A 48 12.52 -61.47 5.46
CA THR A 48 13.58 -60.47 5.31
C THR A 48 13.24 -59.45 4.22
N ARG A 49 12.72 -59.90 3.07
CA ARG A 49 12.28 -59.00 1.99
C ARG A 49 11.13 -58.09 2.44
N LYS A 50 10.12 -58.64 3.10
CA LYS A 50 8.99 -57.85 3.63
C LYS A 50 9.46 -56.82 4.65
N LEU A 51 10.31 -57.23 5.60
CA LEU A 51 10.90 -56.31 6.58
C LEU A 51 11.71 -55.21 5.91
N GLN A 52 12.54 -55.55 4.91
CA GLN A 52 13.32 -54.57 4.17
C GLN A 52 12.43 -53.56 3.44
N VAL A 53 11.37 -54.01 2.77
CA VAL A 53 10.43 -53.13 2.06
C VAL A 53 9.65 -52.24 3.05
N HIS A 54 9.15 -52.81 4.15
CA HIS A 54 8.44 -52.02 5.16
C HIS A 54 9.34 -50.98 5.82
N LEU A 55 10.57 -51.37 6.17
CA LEU A 55 11.54 -50.48 6.77
C LEU A 55 11.88 -49.36 5.79
N GLN A 56 12.15 -49.68 4.52
CA GLN A 56 12.44 -48.70 3.49
C GLN A 56 11.26 -47.74 3.26
N SER A 57 10.02 -48.25 3.16
CA SER A 57 8.81 -47.42 3.05
C SER A 57 8.68 -46.48 4.24
N SER A 58 8.84 -47.00 5.47
CA SER A 58 8.73 -46.19 6.69
C SER A 58 9.79 -45.09 6.76
N TYR A 59 11.02 -45.36 6.31
CA TYR A 59 12.08 -44.36 6.23
C TYR A 59 11.78 -43.30 5.16
N GLU A 60 11.26 -43.71 4.01
CA GLU A 60 10.86 -42.79 2.94
C GLU A 60 9.70 -41.88 3.39
N ASP A 61 8.73 -42.42 4.11
CA ASP A 61 7.60 -41.68 4.66
C ASP A 61 8.06 -40.68 5.73
N ALA A 62 8.87 -41.11 6.70
CA ALA A 62 9.46 -40.24 7.71
C ALA A 62 10.32 -39.12 7.09
N ARG A 63 11.08 -39.44 6.03
CA ARG A 63 11.89 -38.45 5.30
C ARG A 63 11.03 -37.43 4.58
N ARG A 64 9.91 -37.84 3.97
CA ARG A 64 8.95 -36.93 3.32
C ARG A 64 8.29 -36.00 4.35
N GLU A 65 7.90 -36.55 5.49
CA GLU A 65 7.31 -35.77 6.58
C GLU A 65 8.30 -34.74 7.12
N MET A 66 9.55 -35.14 7.39
CA MET A 66 10.61 -34.22 7.80
C MET A 66 10.86 -33.12 6.76
N ALA A 67 10.89 -33.46 5.47
CA ALA A 67 11.05 -32.46 4.42
C ALA A 67 9.86 -31.47 4.35
N ASN A 68 8.64 -31.94 4.57
CA ASN A 68 7.45 -31.10 4.63
C ASN A 68 7.49 -30.17 5.85
N GLU A 69 7.89 -30.68 7.01
CA GLU A 69 7.96 -29.88 8.24
C GLU A 69 9.04 -28.80 8.15
N MET A 70 10.21 -29.13 7.57
CA MET A 70 11.26 -28.15 7.29
C MET A 70 10.79 -27.04 6.34
N ARG A 71 9.97 -27.36 5.34
CA ARG A 71 9.36 -26.36 4.45
C ARG A 71 8.40 -25.44 5.20
N LYS A 72 7.53 -26.00 6.05
CA LYS A 72 6.60 -25.21 6.86
C LYS A 72 7.35 -24.30 7.82
N GLN A 73 8.38 -24.79 8.50
CA GLN A 73 9.21 -23.98 9.38
C GLN A 73 9.84 -22.82 8.63
N GLY A 74 10.40 -23.06 7.44
CA GLY A 74 10.95 -21.99 6.60
C GLY A 74 9.90 -20.95 6.16
N GLN A 75 8.66 -21.35 5.91
CA GLN A 75 7.56 -20.43 5.61
C GLN A 75 7.14 -19.62 6.84
N LEU A 76 7.02 -20.26 8.01
CA LEU A 76 6.70 -19.60 9.27
C LEU A 76 7.77 -18.59 9.67
N GLU A 77 9.05 -18.91 9.52
CA GLU A 77 10.15 -17.97 9.78
C GLU A 77 10.14 -16.76 8.83
N LYS A 78 9.75 -16.97 7.57
CA LYS A 78 9.58 -15.86 6.62
C LYS A 78 8.38 -15.00 7.00
N SER A 79 7.25 -15.62 7.33
CA SER A 79 6.04 -14.92 7.75
C SER A 79 6.26 -14.13 9.04
N ALA A 80 6.89 -14.73 10.05
CA ALA A 80 7.23 -14.07 11.31
C ALA A 80 8.14 -12.84 11.08
N ARG A 81 9.15 -12.98 10.21
CA ARG A 81 9.99 -11.83 9.81
C ARG A 81 9.18 -10.74 9.11
N GLN A 82 8.30 -11.11 8.19
CA GLN A 82 7.46 -10.15 7.47
C GLN A 82 6.52 -9.41 8.41
N VAL A 83 5.83 -10.12 9.31
CA VAL A 83 4.95 -9.53 10.32
C VAL A 83 5.74 -8.58 11.22
N GLY A 84 6.94 -8.96 11.67
CA GLY A 84 7.78 -8.08 12.50
C GLY A 84 8.27 -6.81 11.78
N VAL A 85 8.42 -6.84 10.45
CA VAL A 85 8.69 -5.62 9.66
C VAL A 85 7.43 -4.76 9.57
N GLN A 86 6.28 -5.38 9.26
CA GLN A 86 5.01 -4.66 9.14
C GLN A 86 4.56 -4.04 10.47
N MET A 87 4.76 -4.72 11.60
CA MET A 87 4.44 -4.16 12.92
C MET A 87 5.24 -2.90 13.23
N ARG A 88 6.55 -2.88 12.91
CA ARG A 88 7.39 -1.70 13.10
C ARG A 88 6.98 -0.54 12.20
N ASP A 89 6.62 -0.82 10.94
CA ASP A 89 6.08 0.19 10.03
C ASP A 89 4.76 0.77 10.54
N LEU A 90 3.87 -0.07 11.08
CA LEU A 90 2.61 0.38 11.67
C LEU A 90 2.82 1.20 12.95
N GLU A 91 3.76 0.82 13.81
CA GLU A 91 4.14 1.61 14.99
C GLU A 91 4.66 2.99 14.59
N TYR A 92 5.58 3.05 13.63
CA TYR A 92 6.10 4.31 13.10
C TYR A 92 4.99 5.19 12.52
N ARG A 93 4.11 4.63 11.70
CA ARG A 93 2.98 5.39 11.12
C ARG A 93 2.00 5.87 12.18
N LYS A 94 1.75 5.07 13.21
CA LYS A 94 0.88 5.45 14.32
C LYS A 94 1.45 6.65 15.06
N GLU A 95 2.74 6.63 15.36
CA GLU A 95 3.43 7.75 16.03
C GLU A 95 3.39 9.02 15.16
N HIS A 96 3.73 8.90 13.87
CA HIS A 96 3.69 10.01 12.93
C HIS A 96 2.28 10.62 12.79
N LEU A 97 1.25 9.78 12.67
CA LEU A 97 -0.14 10.25 12.62
C LEU A 97 -0.55 10.96 13.92
N GLN A 98 -0.04 10.51 15.07
CA GLN A 98 -0.30 11.20 16.34
C GLN A 98 0.33 12.59 16.36
N GLU A 99 1.56 12.75 15.88
CA GLU A 99 2.23 14.06 15.77
C GLU A 99 1.48 15.01 14.81
N GLU A 100 0.95 14.48 13.69
CA GLU A 100 0.11 15.25 12.77
C GLU A 100 -1.21 15.69 13.42
N ILE A 101 -1.87 14.80 14.17
CA ILE A 101 -3.09 15.12 14.91
C ILE A 101 -2.82 16.25 15.92
N ASP A 102 -1.76 16.12 16.71
CA ASP A 102 -1.39 17.13 17.71
C ASP A 102 -1.12 18.50 17.06
N THR A 103 -0.52 18.49 15.87
CA THR A 103 -0.27 19.71 15.08
C THR A 103 -1.57 20.35 14.59
N ILE A 104 -2.50 19.53 14.08
CA ILE A 104 -3.82 19.99 13.62
C ILE A 104 -4.64 20.52 14.80
N ASP A 105 -4.59 19.87 15.96
CA ASP A 105 -5.29 20.32 17.17
C ASP A 105 -4.74 21.66 17.66
N LEU A 106 -3.42 21.81 17.69
CA LEU A 106 -2.77 23.09 18.03
C LEU A 106 -3.18 24.20 17.07
N ASN A 107 -3.20 23.93 15.76
CA ASN A 107 -3.64 24.89 14.76
C ASN A 107 -5.13 25.21 14.91
N THR A 108 -5.96 24.21 15.22
CA THR A 108 -7.39 24.39 15.48
C THR A 108 -7.63 25.30 16.67
N ILE A 109 -6.86 25.15 17.76
CA ILE A 109 -6.91 26.05 18.91
C ILE A 109 -6.53 27.47 18.50
N LYS A 110 -5.44 27.65 17.74
CA LYS A 110 -5.03 28.98 17.24
C LYS A 110 -6.10 29.63 16.37
N LEU A 111 -6.73 28.87 15.47
CA LEU A 111 -7.81 29.38 14.62
C LEU A 111 -9.04 29.76 15.45
N LYS A 112 -9.41 28.94 16.45
CA LYS A 112 -10.53 29.26 17.35
C LYS A 112 -10.29 30.53 18.14
N ASP A 113 -9.08 30.71 18.69
CA ASP A 113 -8.68 31.94 19.37
C ASP A 113 -8.67 33.15 18.42
N TYR A 114 -8.18 32.98 17.19
CA TYR A 114 -8.25 34.02 16.17
C TYR A 114 -9.69 34.43 15.83
N ILE A 115 -10.59 33.46 15.64
CA ILE A 115 -12.01 33.71 15.36
C ILE A 115 -12.66 34.42 16.55
N GLN A 116 -12.45 33.94 17.78
CA GLN A 116 -13.00 34.58 18.97
C GLN A 116 -12.55 36.04 19.07
N ARG A 117 -11.26 36.33 18.86
CA ARG A 117 -10.74 37.70 18.83
C ARG A 117 -11.30 38.54 17.68
N ALA A 118 -11.62 37.92 16.55
CA ALA A 118 -12.25 38.59 15.41
C ALA A 118 -13.71 38.92 15.73
N GLU A 119 -14.45 38.01 16.37
CA GLU A 119 -15.83 38.24 16.83
C GLU A 119 -15.90 39.34 17.90
N GLU A 120 -14.95 39.37 18.83
CA GLU A 120 -14.83 40.41 19.86
C GLU A 120 -14.59 41.81 19.27
N LYS A 121 -13.92 41.90 18.10
CA LYS A 121 -13.69 43.16 17.38
C LYS A 121 -14.94 43.67 16.65
N GLY A 122 -15.97 42.83 16.50
CA GLY A 122 -17.20 43.18 15.80
C GLY A 122 -17.07 43.14 14.28
N GLU A 123 -18.15 43.57 13.60
CA GLU A 123 -18.24 43.56 12.15
C GLU A 123 -17.30 44.61 11.55
N VAL A 124 -16.26 44.15 10.85
CA VAL A 124 -15.30 45.02 10.15
C VAL A 124 -15.96 45.54 8.88
N GLU A 125 -15.84 46.84 8.63
CA GLU A 125 -16.37 47.46 7.41
C GLU A 125 -15.74 46.79 6.17
N VAL A 126 -16.56 46.52 5.15
CA VAL A 126 -16.11 45.84 3.90
C VAL A 126 -14.95 46.58 3.23
N ASP A 127 -14.92 47.90 3.35
CA ASP A 127 -13.86 48.76 2.81
C ASP A 127 -12.52 48.61 3.56
N GLU A 128 -12.52 48.10 4.80
CA GLU A 128 -11.33 47.82 5.60
C GLU A 128 -10.79 46.39 5.41
N LEU A 129 -11.63 45.47 4.89
CA LEU A 129 -11.23 44.08 4.62
C LEU A 129 -10.32 43.97 3.38
N ALA A 130 -10.54 44.82 2.37
CA ALA A 130 -9.84 44.76 1.09
C ALA A 130 -9.10 46.07 0.80
N VAL A 131 -7.99 46.29 1.50
CA VAL A 131 -7.20 47.52 1.35
C VAL A 131 -6.11 47.33 0.29
N PRO A 132 -5.87 48.34 -0.58
CA PRO A 132 -4.76 48.32 -1.52
C PRO A 132 -3.40 48.19 -0.82
N THR A 133 -2.51 47.38 -1.40
CA THR A 133 -1.19 47.04 -0.84
C THR A 133 -0.30 48.27 -0.61
N ASP A 134 -0.38 49.27 -1.48
CA ASP A 134 0.46 50.47 -1.43
C ASP A 134 -0.37 51.77 -1.58
N VAL A 135 0.24 52.88 -1.16
CA VAL A 135 -0.39 54.22 -1.17
C VAL A 135 -0.78 54.65 -2.58
N HIS A 136 0.04 54.33 -3.59
CA HIS A 136 -0.27 54.68 -4.98
C HIS A 136 -1.43 53.85 -5.52
N SER A 137 -1.49 52.56 -5.24
CA SER A 137 -2.64 51.70 -5.57
C SER A 137 -3.93 52.19 -4.90
N ARG A 138 -3.85 52.67 -3.65
CA ARG A 138 -5.00 53.31 -2.98
C ARG A 138 -5.45 54.59 -3.67
N GLN A 139 -4.51 55.43 -4.08
CA GLN A 139 -4.82 56.64 -4.85
C GLN A 139 -5.43 56.29 -6.22
N MET A 140 -4.89 55.29 -6.92
CA MET A 140 -5.41 54.83 -8.20
C MET A 140 -6.83 54.29 -8.08
N LEU A 141 -7.12 53.46 -7.08
CA LEU A 141 -8.45 52.92 -6.83
C LEU A 141 -9.47 54.04 -6.62
N ASN A 142 -9.16 54.98 -5.71
CA ASN A 142 -10.02 56.13 -5.42
C ASN A 142 -10.24 57.05 -6.64
N LEU A 143 -9.18 57.31 -7.42
CA LEU A 143 -9.28 58.15 -8.61
C LEU A 143 -10.07 57.46 -9.73
N SER A 144 -9.93 56.14 -9.87
CA SER A 144 -10.68 55.33 -10.83
C SER A 144 -12.17 55.32 -10.46
N ALA A 145 -12.49 55.04 -9.19
CA ALA A 145 -13.85 55.06 -8.66
C ALA A 145 -14.51 56.44 -8.86
N LYS A 146 -13.79 57.54 -8.56
CA LYS A 146 -14.27 58.91 -8.82
C LYS A 146 -14.53 59.16 -10.31
N ASN A 147 -13.63 58.74 -11.19
CA ASN A 147 -13.81 58.92 -12.64
C ASN A 147 -15.02 58.14 -13.19
N ALA A 148 -15.27 56.94 -12.66
CA ALA A 148 -16.48 56.16 -12.98
C ALA A 148 -17.74 56.88 -12.47
N ALA A 149 -17.76 57.27 -11.19
CA ALA A 149 -18.87 57.99 -10.58
C ALA A 149 -19.21 59.30 -11.32
N TYR A 150 -18.22 60.02 -11.85
CA TYR A 150 -18.48 61.20 -12.68
C TYR A 150 -19.15 60.85 -14.01
N SER A 151 -18.77 59.75 -14.65
CA SER A 151 -19.41 59.28 -15.88
C SER A 151 -20.89 58.94 -15.63
N ASP A 152 -21.16 58.23 -14.52
CA ASP A 152 -22.52 57.85 -14.13
C ASP A 152 -23.37 59.09 -13.79
N CYS A 153 -22.80 60.05 -13.05
CA CYS A 153 -23.45 61.33 -12.78
C CYS A 153 -23.81 62.08 -14.06
N ILE A 154 -22.88 62.17 -15.01
CA ILE A 154 -23.12 62.87 -16.29
C ILE A 154 -24.21 62.15 -17.09
N TYR A 155 -24.18 60.82 -17.13
CA TYR A 155 -25.21 60.02 -17.80
C TYR A 155 -26.62 60.30 -17.23
N HIS A 156 -26.77 60.25 -15.91
CA HIS A 156 -28.08 60.50 -15.27
C HIS A 156 -28.51 61.97 -15.37
N LEU A 157 -27.58 62.93 -15.38
CA LEU A 157 -27.90 64.33 -15.66
C LEU A 157 -28.41 64.54 -17.08
N GLN A 158 -27.85 63.82 -18.05
CA GLN A 158 -28.30 63.86 -19.44
C GLN A 158 -29.71 63.30 -19.57
N ASP A 159 -29.99 62.16 -18.93
CA ASP A 159 -31.32 61.56 -18.89
C ASP A 159 -32.36 62.47 -18.21
N ALA A 160 -32.02 63.06 -17.06
CA ALA A 160 -32.88 64.02 -16.36
C ALA A 160 -33.19 65.28 -17.21
N CYS A 161 -32.23 65.74 -18.01
CA CYS A 161 -32.44 66.83 -18.95
C CYS A 161 -33.35 66.41 -20.12
N HIS A 162 -33.18 65.19 -20.65
CA HIS A 162 -33.99 64.65 -21.74
C HIS A 162 -35.46 64.49 -21.32
N ASN A 163 -35.68 64.03 -20.09
CA ASN A 163 -37.01 63.85 -19.49
C ASN A 163 -37.66 65.17 -19.02
N GLY A 164 -37.01 66.32 -19.23
CA GLY A 164 -37.53 67.63 -18.86
C GLY A 164 -37.55 67.94 -17.36
N VAL A 165 -36.95 67.08 -16.52
CA VAL A 165 -36.84 67.28 -15.06
C VAL A 165 -35.82 68.39 -14.74
N LEU A 166 -34.76 68.49 -15.55
CA LEU A 166 -33.69 69.45 -15.38
C LEU A 166 -33.65 70.49 -16.53
N PRO A 167 -33.65 71.80 -16.24
CA PRO A 167 -33.49 72.83 -17.27
C PRO A 167 -32.12 72.75 -17.96
N MET A 168 -32.09 73.02 -19.26
CA MET A 168 -30.90 72.92 -20.11
C MET A 168 -29.72 73.77 -19.62
N ASP A 169 -29.98 74.99 -19.16
CA ASP A 169 -28.92 75.87 -18.65
C ASP A 169 -28.25 75.28 -17.40
N THR A 170 -29.04 74.75 -16.47
CA THR A 170 -28.53 74.06 -15.28
C THR A 170 -27.76 72.80 -15.64
N TYR A 171 -28.25 72.00 -16.59
CA TYR A 171 -27.55 70.83 -17.11
C TYR A 171 -26.15 71.18 -17.65
N LEU A 172 -26.07 72.17 -18.55
CA LEU A 172 -24.80 72.58 -19.16
C LEU A 172 -23.78 73.10 -18.13
N GLN A 173 -24.25 73.84 -17.12
CA GLN A 173 -23.39 74.30 -16.03
C GLN A 173 -22.84 73.13 -15.20
N LYS A 174 -23.70 72.16 -14.84
CA LYS A 174 -23.29 71.00 -14.02
C LYS A 174 -22.39 70.04 -14.78
N VAL A 175 -22.71 69.70 -16.03
CA VAL A 175 -21.87 68.84 -16.87
C VAL A 175 -20.51 69.46 -17.13
N ARG A 176 -20.44 70.77 -17.42
CA ARG A 176 -19.14 71.45 -17.60
C ARG A 176 -18.27 71.37 -16.35
N LYS A 177 -18.87 71.52 -15.16
CA LYS A 177 -18.15 71.37 -13.88
C LYS A 177 -17.65 69.94 -13.69
N LEU A 178 -18.52 68.94 -13.83
CA LEU A 178 -18.18 67.53 -13.63
C LEU A 178 -17.17 67.04 -14.67
N ALA A 179 -17.27 67.46 -15.93
CA ALA A 179 -16.31 67.11 -16.98
C ALA A 179 -14.91 67.69 -16.69
N ARG A 180 -14.82 68.90 -16.13
CA ARG A 180 -13.54 69.47 -15.67
C ARG A 180 -12.95 68.66 -14.53
N GLU A 181 -13.76 68.28 -13.54
CA GLU A 181 -13.32 67.45 -12.42
C GLU A 181 -12.89 66.04 -12.87
N GLN A 182 -13.63 65.45 -13.83
CA GLN A 182 -13.28 64.18 -14.46
C GLN A 182 -11.94 64.26 -15.21
N PHE A 183 -11.71 65.33 -15.97
CA PHE A 183 -10.43 65.54 -16.66
C PHE A 183 -9.26 65.59 -15.68
N VAL A 184 -9.40 66.33 -14.57
CA VAL A 184 -8.38 66.40 -13.52
C VAL A 184 -8.15 65.02 -12.88
N CYS A 185 -9.22 64.25 -12.63
CA CYS A 185 -9.10 62.88 -12.10
C CYS A 185 -8.34 61.94 -13.05
N ARG A 186 -8.65 61.98 -14.35
CA ARG A 186 -7.94 61.17 -15.36
C ARG A 186 -6.47 61.58 -15.46
N TYR A 187 -6.18 62.87 -15.49
CA TYR A 187 -4.81 63.37 -15.51
C TYR A 187 -4.02 62.92 -14.26
N HIS A 188 -4.63 63.03 -13.08
CA HIS A 188 -4.02 62.59 -11.84
C HIS A 188 -3.77 61.07 -11.84
N LEU A 189 -4.71 60.27 -12.34
CA LEU A 189 -4.55 58.82 -12.48
C LEU A 189 -3.36 58.46 -13.38
N MET A 190 -3.20 59.13 -14.52
CA MET A 190 -2.05 58.95 -15.41
C MET A 190 -0.72 59.30 -14.72
N LYS A 191 -0.71 60.35 -13.89
CA LYS A 191 0.48 60.76 -13.13
C LYS A 191 0.85 59.74 -12.04
N VAL A 192 -0.13 59.23 -11.30
CA VAL A 192 0.10 58.21 -10.26
C VAL A 192 0.56 56.89 -10.89
N ALA A 193 -0.05 56.49 -12.01
CA ALA A 193 0.37 55.29 -12.73
C ALA A 193 1.84 55.36 -13.17
N LYS A 194 2.26 56.51 -13.74
CA LYS A 194 3.67 56.74 -14.12
C LYS A 194 4.60 56.79 -12.90
N ALA A 195 4.17 57.39 -11.80
CA ALA A 195 4.96 57.45 -10.57
C ALA A 195 5.18 56.05 -9.98
N ARG A 196 4.15 55.20 -10.00
CA ARG A 196 4.24 53.79 -9.56
C ARG A 196 5.20 53.00 -10.44
N GLU A 197 5.10 53.12 -11.76
CA GLU A 197 6.01 52.46 -12.72
C GLU A 197 7.48 52.85 -12.48
N ASN A 198 7.75 54.14 -12.26
CA ASN A 198 9.09 54.62 -11.92
C ASN A 198 9.58 54.10 -10.56
N GLY A 199 8.68 53.99 -9.57
CA GLY A 199 8.99 53.43 -8.26
C GLY A 199 9.35 51.94 -8.32
N LEU A 200 8.62 51.14 -9.10
CA LEU A 200 8.96 49.72 -9.32
C LEU A 200 10.29 49.53 -10.07
N SER A 201 10.62 50.43 -10.99
CA SER A 201 11.90 50.42 -11.71
C SER A 201 13.10 50.75 -10.80
N SER A 202 12.90 51.60 -9.80
CA SER A 202 13.92 51.94 -8.80
C SER A 202 14.19 50.79 -7.81
N THR A 203 13.15 50.10 -7.35
CA THR A 203 13.30 48.96 -6.41
C THR A 203 13.90 47.74 -7.10
N ALA A 204 13.59 47.49 -8.37
CA ALA A 204 14.18 46.40 -9.14
C ALA A 204 15.68 46.61 -9.46
N SER A 205 16.18 47.85 -9.36
CA SER A 205 17.58 48.19 -9.59
C SER A 205 18.45 48.12 -8.32
N GLU A 206 17.84 48.04 -7.13
CA GLU A 206 18.54 47.89 -5.84
C GLU A 206 18.65 46.43 -5.37
N GLU A 207 17.93 45.49 -6.00
CA GLU A 207 17.97 44.06 -5.68
C GLU A 207 18.96 43.24 -6.55
N TYR A 208 19.81 43.89 -7.35
CA TYR A 208 20.91 43.28 -8.13
C TYR A 208 22.23 43.99 -7.88
#